data_AF-A0A7R9N4M4-F1
#
_entry.id   AF-A0A7R9N4M4-F1
#
_cell.length_a   1.000
_cell.length_b   1.000
_cell.length_c   1.000
_cell.angle_alpha   90.00
_cell.angle_beta   90.00
_cell.angle_gamma   90.00
#
_symmetry.space_group_name_H-M   'P 1'
#
loop_
_entity.id
_entity.type
_entity.pdbx_description
1 polymer ?
#
loop_
_entity_poly.entity_id
_entity_poly.type
_entity_poly.pdbx_seq_one_letter_code
_entity_poly.pdbx_strand_id
1 'polypeptide(L)' 'MEIVLGITGASGVQYGIRTLELLREKEITTRLIISETGLV' A
#
# COMPACT_ATOMS: atom_id res chain seq x y z
N MET A 1 12.07 8.65 7.60
CA MET A 1 10.81 8.06 8.12
C MET A 1 10.49 6.85 7.25
N GLU A 2 10.23 5.70 7.85
CA GLU A 2 9.81 4.49 7.12
C GLU A 2 8.35 4.19 7.48
N ILE A 3 7.50 3.99 6.48
CA ILE A 3 6.11 3.56 6.67
C ILE A 3 5.96 2.12 6.21
N VAL A 4 5.39 1.28 7.06
CA VAL A 4 4.97 -0.07 6.67
C VAL A 4 3.52 0.01 6.19
N LEU A 5 3.28 -0.36 4.93
CA LEU A 5 1.94 -0.34 4.33
C LEU A 5 1.49 -1.79 4.05
N GLY A 6 0.43 -2.21 4.74
CA GLY A 6 -0.24 -3.49 4.49
C GLY A 6 -1.44 -3.33 3.56
N ILE A 7 -1.52 -4.13 2.50
CA ILE A 7 -2.69 -4.25 1.62
C ILE A 7 -3.26 -5.67 1.72
N THR A 8 -4.51 -5.79 2.18
CA THR A 8 -5.20 -7.08 2.36
C THR A 8 -6.44 -7.19 1.48
N GLY A 9 -7.04 -8.38 1.38
CA GLY A 9 -8.26 -8.62 0.59
C GLY A 9 -9.52 -8.01 1.21
N ALA A 10 -9.73 -6.73 0.96
CA ALA A 10 -10.96 -6.01 1.26
C ALA A 10 -11.47 -5.31 0.00
N SER A 11 -12.72 -4.85 -0.01
CA SER A 11 -13.30 -4.13 -1.17
C SER A 11 -12.56 -2.84 -1.56
N GLY A 12 -11.73 -2.30 -0.66
CA GLY A 12 -11.07 -1.00 -0.79
C GLY A 12 -9.60 -1.02 -1.24
N VAL A 13 -9.11 -2.06 -1.95
CA VAL A 13 -7.69 -2.17 -2.37
C VAL A 13 -7.18 -0.90 -3.07
N GLN A 14 -8.02 -0.23 -3.85
CA GLN A 14 -7.71 1.04 -4.52
C GLN A 14 -7.18 2.13 -3.58
N TYR A 15 -7.62 2.17 -2.31
CA TYR A 15 -7.13 3.13 -1.34
C TYR A 15 -5.69 2.82 -0.91
N GLY A 16 -5.35 1.53 -0.78
CA GLY A 16 -3.98 1.10 -0.52
C GLY A 16 -3.04 1.45 -1.67
N ILE A 17 -3.48 1.23 -2.91
CA ILE A 17 -2.73 1.60 -4.11
C ILE A 17 -2.52 3.12 -4.16
N ARG A 18 -3.58 3.91 -4.01
CA ARG A 18 -3.46 5.38 -4.04
C ARG A 18 -2.58 5.90 -2.90
N THR A 19 -2.63 5.27 -1.74
CA THR A 19 -1.72 5.60 -0.62
C THR A 19 -0.27 5.34 -0.99
N LEU A 20 0.04 4.19 -1.60
CA LEU A 20 1.39 3.86 -2.04
C LEU A 20 1.93 4.86 -3.07
N GLU A 21 1.10 5.28 -4.02
CA GLU A 21 1.45 6.33 -5.00
C GLU A 21 1.82 7.65 -4.32
N LEU A 22 0.98 8.11 -3.38
CA LEU A 22 1.22 9.36 -2.66
C LEU A 22 2.47 9.29 -1.78
N LEU A 23 2.76 8.14 -1.17
CA LEU A 23 3.99 7.94 -0.39
C LEU A 23 5.23 8.00 -1.29
N ARG A 24 5.14 7.43 -2.50
CA ARG A 24 6.20 7.51 -3.51
C ARG A 24 6.42 8.94 -4.00
N GLU A 25 5.35 9.67 -4.31
CA GLU A 25 5.42 11.09 -4.71
C GLU A 25 6.08 11.98 -3.65
N LYS A 26 5.96 11.59 -2.37
CA LYS A 26 6.57 12.30 -1.22
C LYS A 26 7.97 11.79 -0.86
N GLU A 27 8.54 10.89 -1.65
CA GLU A 27 9.85 10.27 -1.41
C GLU A 27 9.93 9.57 -0.03
N ILE A 28 8.80 9.07 0.47
CA ILE A 28 8.74 8.34 1.74
C ILE A 28 9.08 6.87 1.49
N THR A 29 10.15 6.40 2.13
CA THR A 29 10.51 4.98 2.13
C THR A 29 9.35 4.16 2.69
N THR A 30 8.84 3.25 1.85
CA THR A 30 7.67 2.44 2.17
C THR A 30 8.02 0.97 2.07
N ARG A 31 7.76 0.21 3.13
CA ARG A 31 7.82 -1.25 3.13
C ARG A 31 6.41 -1.79 2.87
N LEU A 32 6.19 -2.27 1.65
CA LEU A 32 4.91 -2.84 1.24
C LEU A 32 4.81 -4.31 1.66
N ILE A 33 3.69 -4.69 2.27
CA ILE A 33 3.28 -6.07 2.52
C ILE A 33 1.90 -6.25 1.90
N ILE A 34 1.75 -7.22 0.98
CA ILE A 34 0.47 -7.51 0.33
C ILE A 34 0.12 -8.99 0.50
N SER A 35 -1.10 -9.27 0.95
CA SER A 35 -1.60 -10.65 1.01
C SER A 35 -2.04 -11.11 -0.38
N GLU A 36 -2.04 -12.42 -0.66
CA GLU A 36 -2.58 -12.97 -1.91
C GLU A 36 -4.01 -12.50 -2.19
N THR A 37 -4.86 -12.43 -1.16
CA THR A 37 -6.23 -11.91 -1.26
C THR A 37 -6.33 -10.43 -1.63
N GLY A 38 -5.24 -9.67 -1.49
CA GLY A 38 -5.18 -8.26 -1.92
C GLY A 38 -4.71 -8.08 -3.36
N LEU A 39 -4.35 -9.18 -4.05
CA LEU A 39 -3.96 -9.21 -5.48
C LEU A 39 -5.12 -9.63 -6.40
N VAL A 40 -6.23 -10.11 -5.82
CA VAL A 40 -7.44 -10.55 -6.52
C VAL A 40 -8.55 -9.51 -6.49
#